data_AF-A0A4Y1ZCD5-F1
#
_entry.id   AF-A0A4Y1ZCD5-F1
#
_cell.length_a   1.000
_cell.length_b   1.000
_cell.length_c   1.000
_cell.angle_alpha   90.00
_cell.angle_beta   90.00
_cell.angle_gamma   90.00
#
_symmetry.space_group_name_H-M   'P 1'
#
loop_
_entity.id
_entity.type
_entity.pdbx_description
1 polymer ?
#
loop_
_entity_poly.entity_id
_entity_poly.type
_entity_poly.pdbx_seq_one_letter_code
_entity_poly.pdbx_strand_id
1 'polypeptide(L)' 'MLFHYHFWTPFVEETEEFYKANGFHVSQRIGRYQNEFQSFNPPQTWGNFRNKNILFRIIEMKKGAINITFGFGKKVKI' A
#
# COMPACT_ATOMS: atom_id res chain seq x y z
N MET A 1 -21.54 -1.91 10.03
CA MET A 1 -21.09 -0.71 9.28
C MET A 1 -19.60 -0.88 9.00
N LEU A 2 -19.18 -0.85 7.73
CA LEU A 2 -17.77 -0.93 7.34
C LEU A 2 -17.23 0.50 7.22
N PHE A 3 -16.22 0.86 8.00
CA PHE A 3 -15.52 2.14 7.80
C PHE A 3 -14.51 1.96 6.66
N HIS A 4 -14.56 2.82 5.65
CA HIS A 4 -13.63 2.78 4.52
C HIS A 4 -13.06 4.18 4.26
N TYR A 5 -11.74 4.31 4.38
CA TYR A 5 -11.03 5.56 4.09
C TYR A 5 -9.99 5.38 2.98
N HIS A 6 -9.92 6.36 2.07
CA HIS A 6 -9.02 6.36 0.92
C HIS A 6 -8.20 7.65 0.89
N PHE A 7 -6.89 7.54 0.70
CA PHE A 7 -6.04 8.71 0.54
C PHE A 7 -4.76 8.43 -0.25
N TRP A 8 -4.11 9.49 -0.73
CA TRP A 8 -2.84 9.41 -1.44
C TRP A 8 -1.69 9.82 -0.53
N THR A 9 -0.56 9.11 -0.62
CA THR A 9 0.67 9.42 0.11
C THR A 9 1.88 8.98 -0.70
N PRO A 10 2.98 9.76 -0.75
CA PRO A 10 4.24 9.27 -1.30
C PRO A 10 4.95 8.28 -0.35
N PHE A 11 4.62 8.31 0.95
CA PHE A 11 5.25 7.54 2.01
C PHE A 11 4.53 6.21 2.25
N VAL A 12 4.39 5.42 1.19
CA VAL A 12 3.56 4.18 1.21
C VAL A 12 4.13 3.10 2.12
N GLU A 13 5.45 3.00 2.27
CA GLU A 13 6.09 2.02 3.16
C GLU A 13 5.85 2.40 4.62
N GLU A 14 6.13 3.65 4.98
CA GLU A 14 5.98 4.19 6.32
C GLU A 14 4.51 4.20 6.77
N THR A 15 3.59 4.49 5.85
CA THR A 15 2.15 4.44 6.11
C THR A 15 1.69 3.01 6.42
N GLU A 16 2.20 2.01 5.69
CA GLU A 16 1.89 0.61 5.96
C GLU A 16 2.42 0.17 7.32
N GLU A 17 3.68 0.51 7.64
CA GLU A 17 4.31 0.19 8.92
C GLU A 17 3.56 0.84 10.09
N PHE A 18 3.14 2.10 9.95
CA PHE A 18 2.32 2.79 10.93
C PHE A 18 1.00 2.03 11.21
N TYR A 19 0.25 1.65 10.18
CA TYR A 19 -1.00 0.91 10.39
C TYR A 19 -0.76 -0.51 10.94
N LYS A 20 0.32 -1.19 10.52
CA LYS A 20 0.72 -2.47 11.11
C LYS A 20 0.99 -2.36 12.61
N ALA A 21 1.77 -1.35 13.03
CA ALA A 21 2.03 -1.09 14.44
C ALA A 21 0.74 -0.82 15.25
N ASN A 22 -0.32 -0.35 14.58
CA ASN A 22 -1.64 -0.13 15.15
C ASN A 22 -2.60 -1.33 15.03
N GLY A 23 -2.11 -2.51 14.66
CA GLY A 23 -2.87 -3.76 14.62
C GLY A 23 -3.68 -3.98 13.34
N PHE A 24 -3.37 -3.26 12.26
CA PHE A 24 -3.88 -3.58 10.93
C PHE A 24 -3.00 -4.64 10.27
N HIS A 25 -3.58 -5.39 9.33
CA HIS A 25 -2.84 -6.29 8.44
C HIS A 25 -3.04 -5.87 6.98
N VAL A 26 -2.05 -6.15 6.15
CA VAL A 26 -2.12 -5.93 4.70
C VAL A 26 -3.03 -7.00 4.11
N SER A 27 -4.13 -6.60 3.49
CA SER A 27 -4.98 -7.50 2.70
C SER A 27 -4.57 -7.52 1.23
N GLN A 28 -4.09 -6.39 0.69
CA GLN A 28 -3.74 -6.27 -0.72
C GLN A 28 -2.68 -5.19 -0.96
N ARG A 29 -1.79 -5.43 -1.93
CA ARG A 29 -0.93 -4.44 -2.57
C ARG A 29 -0.96 -4.63 -4.08
N ILE A 30 -1.33 -3.59 -4.81
CA ILE A 30 -1.24 -3.52 -6.27
C ILE A 30 -0.27 -2.42 -6.66
N GLY A 31 0.72 -2.79 -7.44
CA GLY A 31 1.74 -1.88 -7.95
C GLY A 31 1.95 -2.03 -9.44
N ARG A 32 2.43 -0.97 -10.07
CA ARG A 32 2.93 -1.02 -11.46
C ARG A 32 4.41 -1.36 -11.45
N TYR A 33 4.80 -2.45 -12.09
CA TYR A 33 6.17 -2.89 -12.27
C TYR A 33 6.37 -3.25 -13.75
N GLN A 34 7.46 -2.76 -14.37
CA GLN A 34 7.73 -3.00 -15.79
C GLN A 34 6.54 -2.70 -16.72
N ASN A 35 5.83 -1.60 -16.46
CA ASN A 35 4.62 -1.18 -17.17
C ASN A 35 3.35 -2.04 -17.00
N GLU A 36 3.39 -3.06 -16.15
CA GLU A 36 2.25 -3.93 -15.87
C GLU A 36 1.79 -3.81 -14.43
N PHE A 37 0.49 -3.98 -14.19
CA PHE A 37 -0.06 -4.06 -12.85
C PHE A 37 0.10 -5.47 -12.31
N GLN A 38 0.71 -5.57 -11.13
CA GLN A 38 0.97 -6.85 -10.46
C GLN A 38 0.58 -6.75 -8.98
N SER A 39 0.29 -7.90 -8.38
CA SER A 39 0.03 -8.03 -6.95
C SER A 39 1.33 -8.27 -6.20
N PHE A 40 1.47 -7.64 -5.03
CA PHE A 40 2.66 -7.69 -4.16
C PHE A 40 2.25 -8.00 -2.71
N ASN A 41 1.30 -8.93 -2.57
CA ASN A 41 0.67 -9.28 -1.31
C ASN A 41 1.64 -10.06 -0.40
N PRO A 42 1.35 -10.17 0.91
CA PRO A 42 2.06 -11.11 1.79
C PRO A 42 2.13 -12.53 1.19
N PRO A 43 3.23 -13.28 1.39
CA PRO A 43 4.32 -13.05 2.34
C PRO A 43 5.42 -12.10 1.85
N GLN A 44 5.28 -11.45 0.68
CA GLN A 44 6.28 -10.51 0.19
C GLN A 44 6.40 -9.28 1.10
N THR A 45 7.64 -8.85 1.33
CA THR A 45 8.00 -7.75 2.23
C THR A 45 8.59 -6.56 1.47
N TRP A 46 8.65 -5.40 2.11
CA TRP A 46 9.29 -4.22 1.52
C TRP A 46 10.75 -4.47 1.13
N GLY A 47 11.48 -5.32 1.87
CA GLY A 47 12.83 -5.75 1.50
C GLY A 47 12.90 -6.42 0.11
N ASN A 48 11.85 -7.12 -0.33
CA ASN A 48 11.78 -7.71 -1.67
C ASN A 48 11.51 -6.66 -2.78
N PHE A 49 11.12 -5.45 -2.41
CA PHE A 49 10.69 -4.39 -3.32
C PHE A 49 11.69 -3.25 -3.45
N ARG A 50 12.57 -3.03 -2.45
CA ARG A 50 13.51 -1.88 -2.42
C ARG A 50 14.32 -1.69 -3.71
N ASN A 51 14.71 -2.79 -4.35
CA ASN A 51 15.50 -2.76 -5.59
C ASN A 51 14.64 -2.77 -6.87
N LYS A 52 13.31 -2.69 -6.74
CA LYS A 52 12.36 -2.68 -7.84
C LYS A 52 11.70 -1.31 -7.88
N ASN A 53 11.64 -0.71 -9.07
CA ASN A 53 10.98 0.57 -9.28
C ASN A 53 9.44 0.37 -9.37
N ILE A 54 8.85 -0.19 -8.31
CA ILE A 54 7.42 -0.48 -8.22
C ILE A 54 6.69 0.77 -7.78
N LEU A 55 5.67 1.15 -8.54
CA LEU A 55 4.78 2.25 -8.19
C LEU A 55 3.50 1.69 -7.58
N PHE A 56 3.45 1.61 -6.25
CA PHE A 56 2.28 1.12 -5.51
C PHE A 56 1.10 2.09 -5.67
N ARG A 57 0.01 1.60 -6.26
CA ARG A 57 -1.23 2.37 -6.50
C ARG A 57 -2.30 2.10 -5.47
N ILE A 58 -2.33 0.88 -4.92
CA ILE A 58 -3.33 0.45 -3.95
C ILE A 58 -2.62 -0.41 -2.91
N ILE A 59 -2.76 -0.05 -1.65
CA ILE A 59 -2.41 -0.85 -0.48
C ILE A 59 -3.63 -0.80 0.42
N GLU A 60 -4.25 -1.95 0.64
CA GLU A 60 -5.41 -2.10 1.51
C GLU A 60 -4.94 -2.70 2.85
N MET A 61 -5.29 -2.02 3.94
CA MET A 61 -5.04 -2.38 5.32
C MET A 61 -6.36 -2.62 6.04
N LYS A 62 -6.47 -3.72 6.80
CA LYS A 62 -7.68 -4.10 7.53
C LYS A 62 -7.45 -4.28 9.02
N LYS A 63 -8.41 -3.84 9.83
CA LYS A 63 -8.53 -4.10 11.27
C LYS A 63 -9.99 -4.24 11.65
N GLY A 64 -10.47 -5.46 11.84
CA GLY A 64 -11.90 -5.72 12.09
C GLY A 64 -12.77 -5.22 10.94
N ALA A 65 -13.66 -4.26 11.21
CA ALA A 65 -14.55 -3.63 10.23
C ALA A 65 -14.00 -2.31 9.62
N ILE A 66 -12.72 -2.02 9.84
CA ILE A 66 -12.03 -0.82 9.34
C ILE A 66 -11.13 -1.20 8.17
N ASN A 67 -11.36 -0.60 7.02
CA ASN A 67 -10.52 -0.72 5.83
C ASN A 67 -9.90 0.64 5.51
N ILE A 68 -8.57 0.67 5.38
CA ILE A 68 -7.82 1.84 4.95
C ILE A 68 -7.15 1.48 3.63
N THR A 69 -7.42 2.26 2.59
CA THR A 69 -6.76 2.11 1.29
C THR A 69 -5.90 3.33 1.02
N PHE A 70 -4.63 3.12 0.69
CA PHE A 70 -3.75 4.20 0.28
C PHE A 70 -2.83 3.77 -0.86
N GLY A 71 -2.20 4.75 -1.51
CA GLY A 71 -1.22 4.49 -2.55
C GLY A 71 -0.57 5.78 -2.99
N PHE A 72 0.22 5.72 -4.05
CA PHE A 72 0.85 6.88 -4.65
C PHE A 72 0.48 6.97 -6.13
N GLY A 73 -0.18 8.07 -6.54
CA GLY A 73 -0.84 8.20 -7.85
C GLY A 73 -0.16 9.12 -8.86
N LYS A 74 0.53 10.18 -8.40
CA LYS A 74 1.12 11.21 -9.27
C LYS A 74 2.53 11.54 -8.82
N LYS A 75 3.46 11.68 -9.78
CA LYS A 75 4.61 12.57 -9.58
C LYS A 75 4.02 13.95 -9.30
N VAL A 76 4.10 14.43 -8.06
CA VAL A 76 3.98 15.87 -7.82
C VAL A 76 5.20 16.47 -8.51
N LYS A 77 4.99 17.18 -9.63
CA LYS A 77 6.03 18.08 -10.14
C LYS A 77 6.11 19.19 -9.10
N ILE A 78 7.18 19.19 -8.30
CA ILE A 78 7.63 20.36 -7.55
C ILE A 78 8.43 21.20 -8.52
#